data_AF-A0A660UZB4-F1
#
_entry.id   AF-A0A660UZB4-F1
#
_cell.length_a   1.000
_cell.length_b   1.000
_cell.length_c   1.000
_cell.angle_alpha   90.00
_cell.angle_beta   90.00
_cell.angle_gamma   90.00
#
_symmetry.space_group_name_H-M   'P 1'
#
loop_
_entity.id
_entity.type
_entity.pdbx_description
1 polymer ?
#
loop_
_entity_poly.entity_id
_entity_poly.type
_entity_poly.pdbx_seq_one_letter_code
_entity_poly.pdbx_strand_id
1 'polypeptide(L)' 'MGRGNDWIFINFIKKELNSGKTRIEIPGELLQGVSKEILNEARALVKLAGAKISTINIH' A
#
# COMPACT_ATOMS: atom_id res chain seq x y z
N MET A 1 2.42 -14.57 14.17
CA MET A 1 1.42 -13.49 13.93
C MET A 1 2.17 -12.23 13.54
N GLY A 2 2.43 -12.02 12.24
CA GLY A 2 2.84 -10.70 11.75
C GLY A 2 1.58 -9.86 11.59
N ARG A 3 1.28 -8.95 12.52
CA ARG A 3 0.07 -8.10 12.46
C ARG A 3 0.37 -6.60 12.49
N GLY A 4 1.63 -6.19 12.58
CA GLY A 4 2.01 -4.77 12.61
C GLY A 4 2.02 -4.14 11.22
N ASN A 5 3.04 -4.46 10.43
CA ASN A 5 3.33 -3.73 9.18
C ASN A 5 2.30 -3.98 8.07
N ASP A 6 1.76 -5.20 8.00
CA ASP A 6 0.72 -5.56 7.03
C ASP A 6 -0.55 -4.71 7.18
N TRP A 7 -1.01 -4.51 8.42
CA TRP A 7 -2.21 -3.73 8.69
C TRP A 7 -2.00 -2.24 8.46
N ILE A 8 -0.83 -1.72 8.88
CA ILE A 8 -0.45 -0.31 8.66
C ILE A 8 -0.42 -0.01 7.15
N PHE A 9 0.21 -0.89 6.37
CA PHE A 9 0.31 -0.77 4.93
C PHE A 9 -1.06 -0.78 4.24
N ILE A 10 -1.92 -1.76 4.54
CA ILE A 10 -3.24 -1.86 3.92
C ILE A 10 -4.14 -0.68 4.30
N ASN A 11 -4.04 -0.21 5.55
CA ASN A 11 -4.81 0.93 6.03
C ASN A 11 -4.36 2.23 5.35
N PHE A 12 -3.06 2.41 5.13
CA PHE A 12 -2.51 3.52 4.35
C PHE A 12 -3.08 3.54 2.92
N ILE A 13 -3.02 2.41 2.22
CA ILE A 13 -3.61 2.26 0.87
C ILE A 13 -5.09 2.64 0.86
N LYS A 14 -5.89 2.10 1.80
CA LYS A 14 -7.32 2.40 1.89
C LYS A 14 -7.58 3.89 2.13
N LYS A 15 -6.79 4.55 2.97
CA LYS A 15 -6.92 5.99 3.23
C LYS A 15 -6.65 6.81 1.97
N GLU A 16 -5.59 6.48 1.23
CA GLU A 16 -5.22 7.17 0.00
C GLU A 16 -6.26 6.96 -1.12
N LEU A 17 -6.78 5.73 -1.25
CA LEU A 17 -7.89 5.42 -2.15
C LEU A 17 -9.17 6.19 -1.79
N ASN A 18 -9.54 6.22 -0.50
CA ASN A 18 -10.71 6.98 -0.03
C ASN A 18 -10.55 8.49 -0.22
N SER A 19 -9.31 9.00 -0.27
CA SER A 19 -9.04 10.40 -0.62
C SER A 19 -9.24 10.70 -2.12
N GLY A 20 -9.57 9.70 -2.95
CA GLY A 20 -9.73 9.85 -4.39
C GLY A 20 -8.41 9.95 -5.16
N LYS A 21 -7.27 9.62 -4.53
CA LYS A 21 -5.98 9.67 -5.19
C LYS A 21 -5.85 8.52 -6.19
N THR A 22 -5.55 8.86 -7.44
CA THR A 22 -5.23 7.89 -8.50
C THR A 22 -3.78 7.41 -8.44
N ARG A 23 -2.93 8.08 -7.65
CA ARG A 23 -1.54 7.69 -7.43
C ARG A 23 -1.27 7.61 -5.94
N ILE A 24 -0.88 6.43 -5.48
CA ILE A 24 -0.57 6.17 -4.09
C ILE A 24 0.93 6.05 -3.97
N GLU A 25 1.51 6.93 -3.17
CA GLU A 25 2.94 7.00 -2.94
C GLU A 25 3.27 6.32 -1.62
N ILE A 26 3.91 5.16 -1.72
CA ILE A 26 4.23 4.34 -0.55
C ILE A 26 5.69 4.55 -0.19
N PRO A 27 6.01 5.00 1.04
CA PRO A 27 7.38 5.07 1.52
C PRO A 27 7.98 3.65 1.62
N GLY A 28 9.23 3.51 1.19
CA GLY A 28 9.95 2.22 1.21
C GLY A 28 10.00 1.54 2.58
N GLU A 29 10.02 2.31 3.66
CA GLU A 29 9.98 1.81 5.04
C GLU A 29 8.69 1.03 5.35
N LEU A 30 7.55 1.45 4.79
CA LEU A 30 6.27 0.75 4.97
C LEU A 30 6.21 -0.57 4.21
N LEU A 31 7.09 -0.80 3.24
CA LEU A 31 7.21 -2.07 2.54
C LEU A 31 8.07 -3.08 3.32
N GLN A 32 8.90 -2.59 4.25
CA GLN A 32 9.79 -3.47 5.02
C GLN A 32 8.97 -4.31 6.00
N GLY A 33 9.02 -5.63 5.82
CA GLY A 33 8.28 -6.57 6.66
C GLY A 33 6.80 -6.73 6.31
N VAL A 34 6.35 -6.20 5.17
CA VAL A 34 5.03 -6.53 4.61
C VAL A 34 5.09 -7.85 3.86
N SER A 35 4.12 -8.70 4.13
CA SER A 35 3.99 -10.01 3.50
C SER A 35 3.66 -9.87 2.01
N LYS A 36 4.20 -10.75 1.18
CA LYS A 36 3.91 -10.76 -0.27
C LYS A 36 2.42 -10.88 -0.58
N GLU A 37 1.67 -11.60 0.27
CA GLU A 37 0.22 -11.74 0.16
C GLU A 37 -0.48 -10.37 0.22
N ILE A 38 -0.15 -9.58 1.23
CA ILE A 38 -0.70 -8.23 1.45
C ILE A 38 -0.29 -7.26 0.34
N LEU A 39 0.95 -7.36 -0.16
CA LEU A 39 1.38 -6.59 -1.33
C LEU A 39 0.53 -6.91 -2.57
N ASN A 40 0.16 -8.18 -2.73
CA ASN A 40 -0.65 -8.62 -3.87
C ASN A 40 -2.11 -8.16 -3.71
N GLU A 41 -2.69 -8.27 -2.51
CA GLU A 41 -4.01 -7.74 -2.19
C GLU A 41 -4.09 -6.22 -2.41
N ALA A 42 -3.11 -5.46 -1.93
CA ALA A 42 -3.07 -4.02 -2.14
C ALA A 42 -2.98 -3.67 -3.63
N ARG A 43 -2.17 -4.39 -4.41
CA ARG A 43 -2.10 -4.20 -5.87
C ARG A 43 -3.45 -4.47 -6.53
N ALA A 44 -4.17 -5.51 -6.10
CA ALA A 44 -5.50 -5.82 -6.62
C ALA A 44 -6.51 -4.71 -6.27
N LEU A 45 -6.55 -4.26 -5.02
CA LEU A 45 -7.41 -3.18 -4.56
C LEU A 45 -7.16 -1.87 -5.33
N VAL A 46 -5.88 -1.51 -5.48
CA VAL A 46 -5.47 -0.28 -6.16
C VAL A 46 -5.81 -0.36 -7.65
N LYS A 47 -5.64 -1.53 -8.29
CA LYS A 47 -6.04 -1.75 -9.68
C LYS A 47 -7.55 -1.65 -9.88
N LEU A 48 -8.35 -2.22 -8.97
CA LEU A 48 -9.82 -2.14 -9.01
C LEU A 48 -10.31 -0.70 -8.85
N ALA A 49 -9.63 0.09 -8.02
CA ALA A 49 -9.92 1.50 -7.86
C ALA A 49 -9.39 2.39 -9.00
N GLY A 50 -8.70 1.81 -10.00
CA GLY A 50 -8.11 2.56 -11.12
C GLY A 50 -6.89 3.40 -10.73
N ALA A 51 -6.30 3.15 -9.56
CA ALA A 51 -5.13 3.85 -9.07
C ALA A 51 -3.83 3.07 -9.36
N LYS A 52 -2.67 3.72 -9.13
CA LYS A 52 -1.35 3.12 -9.29
C LYS A 52 -0.52 3.30 -8.03
N ILE A 53 0.17 2.24 -7.61
CA ILE A 53 1.16 2.29 -6.54
C ILE A 53 2.48 2.78 -7.12
N SER A 54 3.04 3.83 -6.55
CA SER A 54 4.43 4.26 -6.75
C SER A 54 5.17 4.12 -5.42
N THR A 55 6.36 3.54 -5.44
CA THR A 55 7.20 3.42 -4.25
C THR A 55 8.14 4.62 -4.21
N ILE A 56 8.05 5.46 -3.18
CA ILE A 56 9.04 6.51 -2.94
C ILE A 56 10.15 5.91 -2.09
N ASN A 57 11.34 5.82 -2.67
CA ASN A 57 12.54 5.50 -1.91
C ASN A 57 13.13 6.82 -1.40
N ILE A 58 12.76 7.20 -0.18
CA ILE A 58 13.40 8.32 0.51
C ILE A 58 14.77 7.78 0.95
N HIS A 59 15.84 8.26 0.30
CA HIS A 59 17.23 7.90 0.60
C HIS A 59 17.74 8.67 1.82
#